data_AF-A0A7V6XPR2-F1
#
_entry.id   AF-A0A7V6XPR2-F1
#
_cell.length_a   1.000
_cell.length_b   1.000
_cell.length_c   1.000
_cell.angle_alpha   90.00
_cell.angle_beta   90.00
_cell.angle_gamma   90.00
#
_symmetry.space_group_name_H-M   'P 1'
#
loop_
_entity.id
_entity.type
_entity.pdbx_description
1 polymer ?
#
loop_
_entity_poly.entity_id
_entity_poly.type
_entity_poly.pdbx_seq_one_letter_code
_entity_poly.pdbx_strand_id
1 'polypeptide(L)' 'MIFHDGHVHTPFCPHGSKDELEEYVLRAIELGLTGLTFTEHAPLPLSFEDPTPEQDSAKIFIEQIC' A
#
# COMPACT_ATOMS: atom_id res chain seq x y z
N MET A 1 -18.18 -10.22 -12.84
CA MET A 1 -17.58 -8.90 -13.09
C MET A 1 -17.12 -8.37 -11.74
N ILE A 2 -15.86 -7.99 -11.61
CA ILE A 2 -15.32 -7.44 -10.36
C ILE A 2 -15.56 -5.93 -10.42
N PHE A 3 -16.20 -5.39 -9.39
CA PHE A 3 -16.55 -3.96 -9.32
C PHE A 3 -15.75 -3.20 -8.25
N HIS A 4 -15.03 -3.92 -7.39
CA HIS A 4 -14.28 -3.33 -6.30
C HIS A 4 -12.94 -4.05 -6.16
N ASP A 5 -11.86 -3.29 -6.04
CA ASP A 5 -10.57 -3.81 -5.58
C ASP A 5 -10.36 -3.40 -4.13
N GLY A 6 -10.32 -4.40 -3.26
CA GLY A 6 -10.30 -4.22 -1.81
C GLY A 6 -8.90 -4.26 -1.19
N HIS A 7 -7.86 -4.49 -2.00
CA HIS A 7 -6.50 -4.65 -1.48
C HIS A 7 -5.49 -3.93 -2.38
N VAL A 8 -5.30 -2.63 -2.13
CA VAL A 8 -4.38 -1.80 -2.90
C VAL A 8 -3.40 -1.08 -1.99
N HIS A 9 -2.11 -1.14 -2.32
CA HIS A 9 -1.05 -0.41 -1.62
C HIS A 9 -0.76 0.92 -2.32
N THR A 10 -0.06 1.82 -1.64
CA THR A 10 0.28 3.15 -2.12
C THR A 10 1.80 3.34 -2.13
N PRO A 11 2.34 4.49 -2.56
CA PRO A 11 3.76 4.83 -2.38
C PRO A 11 4.24 4.88 -0.94
N PHE A 12 3.34 4.79 0.05
CA PHE A 12 3.73 4.62 1.44
C PHE A 12 4.28 3.22 1.74
N CYS A 13 4.02 2.24 0.87
CA CYS A 13 4.64 0.93 0.87
C CYS A 13 6.13 1.05 0.48
N PRO A 14 7.07 0.59 1.33
CA PRO A 14 8.50 0.69 1.05
C PRO A 14 8.97 -0.12 -0.18
N HIS A 15 8.26 -1.21 -0.51
CA HIS A 15 8.53 -2.08 -1.65
C HIS A 15 7.52 -1.95 -2.80
N GLY A 16 6.59 -0.98 -2.69
CA GLY A 16 5.60 -0.69 -3.73
C GLY A 16 6.19 0.10 -4.89
N SER A 17 5.36 0.34 -5.92
CA SER A 17 5.69 1.37 -6.90
C SER A 17 5.63 2.77 -6.25
N LYS A 18 6.18 3.76 -6.95
CA LYS A 18 6.14 5.17 -6.54
C LYS A 18 5.08 5.97 -7.30
N ASP A 19 4.11 5.26 -7.88
CA ASP A 19 3.03 5.83 -8.68
C ASP A 19 2.15 6.73 -7.81
N GLU A 20 1.76 7.89 -8.29
CA GLU A 20 1.00 8.83 -7.46
C GLU A 20 -0.38 8.25 -7.09
N LEU A 21 -0.92 8.58 -5.89
CA LEU A 21 -2.24 8.05 -5.47
C LEU A 21 -3.34 8.31 -6.51
N GLU A 22 -3.26 9.43 -7.22
CA GLU A 22 -4.19 9.80 -8.29
C GLU A 22 -4.17 8.78 -9.43
N GLU A 23 -3.01 8.23 -9.78
CA GLU A 23 -2.86 7.26 -10.87
C GLU A 23 -3.63 5.96 -10.59
N TYR A 24 -3.68 5.52 -9.32
CA TYR A 24 -4.49 4.36 -8.91
C TYR A 24 -5.99 4.61 -9.11
N VAL A 25 -6.46 5.81 -8.77
CA VAL A 25 -7.88 6.18 -8.91
C VAL A 25 -8.26 6.29 -10.39
N LEU A 26 -7.42 6.95 -11.20
CA LEU A 26 -7.63 7.07 -12.64
C LEU A 26 -7.64 5.69 -13.30
N ARG A 27 -6.72 4.81 -12.91
CA ARG A 27 -6.68 3.44 -13.43
C ARG A 27 -7.91 2.63 -13.04
N ALA A 28 -8.41 2.78 -11.81
CA ALA A 28 -9.64 2.12 -11.37
C ALA A 28 -10.85 2.56 -12.21
N ILE A 29 -10.95 3.85 -12.54
CA ILE A 29 -11.99 4.40 -13.42
C ILE A 29 -11.92 3.81 -14.82
N GLU A 30 -10.72 3.77 -15.42
CA GLU A 30 -10.50 3.17 -16.75
C GLU A 30 -10.93 1.70 -16.82
N LEU A 31 -10.68 0.96 -15.74
CA LEU A 31 -11.02 -0.46 -15.61
C LEU A 31 -12.51 -0.69 -15.29
N GLY A 32 -13.29 0.37 -15.08
CA GLY A 32 -14.72 0.27 -14.74
C GLY A 32 -14.99 -0.17 -13.31
N LEU A 33 -14.03 -0.02 -12.40
CA LEU A 33 -14.24 -0.28 -10.97
C LEU A 33 -15.11 0.84 -10.38
N THR A 34 -16.00 0.44 -9.48
CA THR A 34 -16.88 1.35 -8.73
C THR A 34 -16.38 1.60 -7.31
N GLY A 35 -15.29 0.95 -6.90
CA GLY A 35 -14.63 1.24 -5.63
C GLY A 35 -13.23 0.67 -5.55
N LEU A 36 -12.45 1.29 -4.67
CA LEU A 36 -11.05 0.99 -4.39
C LEU A 36 -10.83 1.13 -2.88
N THR A 37 -10.17 0.17 -2.24
CA THR A 37 -9.74 0.29 -0.84
C THR A 37 -8.22 0.27 -0.77
N PHE A 38 -7.64 1.33 -0.22
CA PHE A 38 -6.23 1.35 0.11
C PHE A 38 -6.00 0.64 1.45
N THR A 39 -5.24 -0.45 1.43
CA THR A 39 -4.94 -1.32 2.56
C THR A 39 -3.44 -1.39 2.76
N GLU A 40 -2.87 -0.28 3.24
CA GLU A 40 -1.42 -0.19 3.39
C GLU A 40 -0.90 -1.15 4.46
N HIS A 41 0.39 -1.47 4.38
CA HIS A 41 1.07 -2.22 5.44
C HIS A 41 1.05 -1.44 6.74
N ALA A 42 0.57 -2.10 7.80
CA ALA A 42 0.64 -1.57 9.14
C ALA A 42 2.10 -1.50 9.60
N PRO A 43 2.48 -0.50 10.40
CA PRO A 43 3.86 -0.36 10.81
C PRO A 43 4.32 -1.53 11.69
N LEU A 44 5.57 -1.95 11.51
CA LEU A 44 6.20 -2.97 12.34
C LEU A 44 6.55 -2.41 13.73
N PRO A 45 6.41 -3.22 14.80
CA PRO A 45 6.93 -2.88 16.11
C PRO A 45 8.45 -2.63 16.07
N LEU A 46 8.96 -1.70 16.87
CA LEU A 46 10.40 -1.38 16.91
C LEU A 46 11.30 -2.58 17.29
N SER A 47 10.74 -3.54 18.03
CA SER A 47 11.45 -4.75 18.47
C SER A 47 11.31 -5.92 17.50
N PHE A 48 10.63 -5.73 16.37
CA PHE A 48 10.40 -6.79 15.39
C PHE A 48 11.50 -6.73 14.32
N GLU A 49 12.23 -7.84 14.18
CA GLU A 49 13.17 -8.02 13.08
C GLU A 49 12.42 -8.60 11.87
N ASP A 50 12.39 -7.83 10.78
CA ASP A 50 11.75 -8.25 9.55
C ASP A 50 12.50 -9.46 8.94
N PRO A 51 11.83 -10.60 8.70
CA PRO A 51 12.48 -11.77 8.12
C PRO A 51 12.74 -11.66 6.61
N THR A 52 12.25 -10.63 5.91
CA THR A 52 12.56 -10.44 4.49
C THR A 52 14.04 -10.10 4.31
N PRO A 53 14.69 -10.54 3.21
CA PRO A 53 16.11 -10.26 2.99
C PRO A 53 16.43 -8.76 2.97
N GLU A 54 15.50 -7.96 2.44
CA GLU A 54 15.61 -6.51 2.30
C GLU A 54 15.08 -5.72 3.52
N GLN A 55 14.44 -6.38 4.48
CA GLN A 55 13.80 -5.77 5.67
C GLN A 55 12.83 -4.63 5.34
N ASP A 56 12.10 -4.79 4.25
CA ASP A 56 11.21 -3.79 3.69
C ASP A 56 9.76 -4.28 3.59
N SER A 57 9.33 -5.27 4.38
CA SER A 57 7.93 -5.74 4.33
C SER A 57 6.93 -4.67 4.76
N ALA A 58 7.35 -3.74 5.62
CA ALA A 58 6.58 -2.60 6.09
C ALA A 58 7.50 -1.56 6.75
N LYS A 59 6.99 -0.35 6.97
CA LYS A 59 7.75 0.69 7.71
C LYS A 59 7.72 0.42 9.20
N ILE A 60 8.70 0.92 9.94
CA ILE A 60 8.66 0.88 11.42
C ILE A 60 7.70 1.93 11.98
N PHE A 61 7.15 1.69 13.17
CA PHE A 61 6.10 2.51 13.80
C PHE A 61 6.36 4.03 13.83
N ILE A 62 7.61 4.46 13.91
CA ILE A 62 7.97 5.87 13.96
C ILE A 62 7.88 6.59 12.60
N GLU A 63 7.80 5.87 11.48
CA GLU A 63 7.87 6.42 10.12
C GLU A 63 6.50 6.60 9.45
N GLN A 64 5.41 6.15 10.08
CA GLN A 64 4.04 6.20 9.54
C GLN A 64 3.08 7.06 10.38
N ILE A 65 3.56 7.75 11.42
CA ILE A 65 2.78 8.78 12.11
C ILE A 65 2.74 10.00 11.19
N CYS A 66 1.63 10.19 10.47
CA CYS A 66 1.24 11.50 9.95
C CYS A 66 1.15 12.52 11.10
#